data_AF-A0A3A4S9D6-F1
#
_entry.id   AF-A0A3A4S9D6-F1
#
_cell.length_a   1.000
_cell.length_b   1.000
_cell.length_c   1.000
_cell.angle_alpha   90.00
_cell.angle_beta   90.00
_cell.angle_gamma   90.00
#
_symmetry.space_group_name_H-M   'P 1'
#
loop_
_entity.id
_entity.type
_entity.pdbx_description
1 polymer ?
#
loop_
_entity_poly.entity_id
_entity_poly.type
_entity_poly.pdbx_seq_one_letter_code
_entity_poly.pdbx_strand_id
1 'polypeptide(L)'
;MRQLAEIKKQYADIIKYKTRAYAISVDSPKQSRAVASEMMLPFDLLCDVDKQVIQLYGLVNPFEHGGIARPAIFIINPGGKICYRSIDGTAQRVDLTHVLNFLKAHYVNPDLTNKEKVDKKWIVPSWGTTRQIVKNMILRGNQADWKHYGLFPLSPIIIPLKKLKRKMEKKGKSANPS
;
A
#
# COMPACT_ATOMS: atom_id res chain seq x y z
N MET A 1 6.49 1.75 -11.57
CA MET A 1 7.13 0.77 -12.47
C MET A 1 6.80 -0.69 -12.10
N ARG A 2 7.32 -1.28 -11.00
CA ARG A 2 7.13 -2.72 -10.68
C ARG A 2 5.67 -3.23 -10.73
N GLN A 3 4.72 -2.50 -10.15
CA GLN A 3 3.31 -2.91 -10.09
C GLN A 3 2.63 -2.93 -11.47
N LEU A 4 2.92 -1.95 -12.34
CA LEU A 4 2.40 -1.93 -13.72
C LEU A 4 2.92 -3.12 -14.52
N ALA A 5 4.19 -3.49 -14.32
CA ALA A 5 4.79 -4.66 -14.97
C ALA A 5 4.15 -5.98 -14.50
N GLU A 6 3.83 -6.08 -13.21
CA GLU A 6 3.17 -7.25 -12.63
C GLU A 6 1.73 -7.41 -13.16
N ILE A 7 0.96 -6.32 -13.19
CA ILE A 7 -0.39 -6.31 -13.79
C ILE A 7 -0.31 -6.65 -15.28
N LYS A 8 0.67 -6.09 -16.01
CA LYS A 8 0.89 -6.42 -17.43
C LYS A 8 1.13 -7.91 -17.62
N LYS A 9 1.99 -8.52 -16.79
CA LYS A 9 2.32 -9.95 -16.86
C LYS A 9 1.09 -10.85 -16.64
N GLN A 10 0.18 -10.45 -15.75
CA GLN A 10 -1.01 -11.22 -15.39
C GLN A 10 -2.29 -10.70 -16.08
N TYR A 11 -2.18 -9.83 -17.08
CA TYR A 11 -3.35 -9.19 -17.68
C TYR A 11 -4.32 -10.20 -18.32
N ALA A 12 -3.79 -11.28 -18.90
CA ALA A 12 -4.58 -12.38 -19.44
C ALA A 12 -5.46 -13.06 -18.37
N ASP A 13 -4.97 -13.18 -17.14
CA ASP A 13 -5.73 -13.75 -16.02
C ASP A 13 -6.80 -12.77 -15.51
N ILE A 14 -6.55 -11.47 -15.59
CA ILE A 14 -7.53 -10.44 -15.22
C ILE A 14 -8.72 -10.46 -16.19
N ILE A 15 -8.47 -10.47 -17.50
CA ILE A 15 -9.53 -10.47 -18.51
C ILE A 15 -10.37 -11.75 -18.49
N LYS A 16 -9.80 -12.88 -18.06
CA LYS A 16 -10.50 -14.16 -17.90
C LYS A 16 -11.71 -14.06 -16.96
N TYR A 17 -11.64 -13.16 -15.97
CA TYR A 17 -12.72 -12.90 -15.02
C TYR A 17 -13.61 -11.72 -15.45
N LYS A 18 -13.70 -11.44 -16.77
CA LYS A 18 -14.48 -10.34 -17.37
C LYS A 18 -14.18 -8.98 -16.73
N THR A 19 -12.93 -8.77 -16.32
CA THR A 19 -12.48 -7.56 -15.63
C THR A 19 -11.55 -6.76 -16.54
N ARG A 20 -11.71 -5.43 -16.52
CA ARG A 20 -10.79 -4.48 -17.20
C ARG A 20 -9.93 -3.80 -16.15
N ALA A 21 -8.65 -3.63 -16.44
CA ALA A 21 -7.73 -2.87 -15.58
C ALA A 21 -7.59 -1.44 -16.09
N TYR A 22 -7.46 -0.50 -15.17
CA TYR A 22 -7.08 0.88 -15.42
C TYR A 22 -6.02 1.27 -14.40
N ALA A 23 -4.93 1.88 -14.85
CA ALA A 23 -3.97 2.53 -13.96
C ALA A 23 -4.28 4.02 -13.90
N ILE A 24 -4.05 4.66 -12.75
CA ILE A 24 -4.24 6.11 -12.57
C ILE A 24 -2.90 6.71 -12.14
N SER A 25 -2.48 7.80 -12.78
CA SER A 25 -1.30 8.59 -12.37
C SER A 25 -1.65 10.08 -12.32
N VAL A 26 -0.95 10.83 -11.48
CA VAL A 26 -1.03 12.30 -11.44
C VAL A 26 -0.16 12.98 -12.50
N ASP A 27 0.56 12.19 -13.30
CA ASP A 27 1.40 12.68 -14.38
C ASP A 27 0.57 13.30 -15.52
N SER A 28 1.22 14.16 -16.31
CA SER A 28 0.58 14.76 -17.49
C SER A 28 0.27 13.72 -18.58
N PRO A 29 -0.71 13.97 -19.47
CA PRO A 29 -1.01 13.08 -20.59
C PRO A 29 0.19 12.75 -21.48
N LYS A 30 1.12 13.71 -21.65
CA LYS A 30 2.35 13.49 -22.41
C LYS A 30 3.26 12.45 -21.75
N GLN A 31 3.48 12.58 -20.43
CA GLN A 31 4.30 11.64 -19.65
C GLN A 31 3.65 10.26 -19.57
N SER A 32 2.35 10.19 -19.25
CA SER A 32 1.62 8.93 -19.16
C SER A 32 1.59 8.19 -20.50
N ARG A 33 1.41 8.90 -21.63
CA ARG A 33 1.47 8.27 -22.96
C ARG A 33 2.85 7.67 -23.25
N ALA A 34 3.93 8.39 -22.91
CA ALA A 34 5.28 7.87 -23.08
C ALA A 34 5.49 6.57 -22.28
N VAL A 35 5.08 6.55 -21.00
CA VAL A 35 5.16 5.35 -20.15
C VAL A 35 4.32 4.20 -20.70
N ALA A 36 3.09 4.47 -21.12
CA ALA A 36 2.20 3.44 -21.65
C ALA A 36 2.77 2.80 -22.93
N SER A 37 3.35 3.61 -23.82
CA SER A 37 4.00 3.14 -25.05
C SER A 37 5.30 2.39 -24.77
N GLU A 38 6.19 2.95 -23.96
CA GLU A 38 7.48 2.34 -23.61
C GLU A 38 7.28 0.98 -22.92
N MET A 39 6.33 0.90 -21.99
CA MET A 39 6.02 -0.34 -21.29
C MET A 39 5.08 -1.26 -22.08
N MET A 40 4.56 -0.86 -23.24
CA MET A 40 3.54 -1.58 -24.01
C MET A 40 2.42 -2.11 -23.10
N LEU A 41 1.78 -1.20 -22.35
CA LEU A 41 0.75 -1.59 -21.40
C LEU A 41 -0.50 -2.09 -22.14
N PRO A 42 -1.07 -3.25 -21.79
CA PRO A 42 -2.27 -3.79 -22.43
C PRO A 42 -3.57 -3.21 -21.85
N PHE A 43 -3.46 -2.18 -21.01
CA PHE A 43 -4.54 -1.51 -20.30
C PHE A 43 -4.29 0.00 -20.28
N ASP A 44 -5.36 0.76 -20.03
CA ASP A 44 -5.34 2.21 -20.08
C ASP A 44 -4.65 2.81 -18.85
N LEU A 45 -3.82 3.84 -19.07
CA LEU A 45 -3.23 4.69 -18.03
C LEU A 45 -3.91 6.06 -18.03
N LEU A 46 -4.81 6.26 -17.08
CA LEU A 46 -5.59 7.48 -16.89
C LEU A 46 -4.77 8.54 -16.15
N CYS A 47 -4.98 9.80 -16.52
CA CYS A 47 -4.28 10.95 -15.93
C CYS A 47 -5.22 11.68 -14.97
N ASP A 48 -4.78 11.88 -13.73
CA ASP A 48 -5.45 12.63 -12.65
C ASP A 48 -4.57 13.81 -12.25
N VAL A 49 -4.30 14.69 -13.23
CA VAL A 49 -3.38 15.84 -13.08
C VAL A 49 -3.81 16.76 -11.93
N ASP A 50 -5.11 16.98 -11.80
CA ASP A 50 -5.72 17.82 -10.76
C ASP A 50 -5.90 17.08 -9.42
N LYS A 51 -5.52 15.81 -9.35
CA LYS A 51 -5.58 14.96 -8.15
C LYS A 51 -6.99 14.74 -7.61
N GLN A 52 -8.02 14.95 -8.41
CA GLN A 52 -9.41 14.87 -7.99
C GLN A 52 -9.80 13.44 -7.62
N VAL A 53 -9.36 12.46 -8.42
CA VAL A 53 -9.68 11.05 -8.18
C VAL A 53 -8.93 10.54 -6.94
N ILE A 54 -7.63 10.83 -6.84
CA ILE A 54 -6.84 10.36 -5.69
C ILE A 54 -7.27 11.04 -4.38
N GLN A 55 -7.81 12.26 -4.43
CA GLN A 55 -8.45 12.92 -3.29
C GLN A 55 -9.76 12.24 -2.91
N LEU A 56 -10.65 12.00 -3.89
CA LEU A 56 -11.93 11.32 -3.67
C LEU A 56 -11.75 9.94 -3.02
N TYR A 57 -10.69 9.23 -3.38
CA TYR A 57 -10.38 7.90 -2.85
C TYR A 57 -9.52 7.93 -1.56
N GLY A 58 -9.18 9.12 -1.03
CA GLY A 58 -8.40 9.29 0.19
C GLY A 58 -6.95 8.77 0.08
N LEU A 59 -6.37 8.82 -1.12
CA LEU A 59 -5.05 8.27 -1.45
C LEU A 59 -3.93 9.31 -1.41
N VAL A 60 -4.23 10.59 -1.30
CA VAL A 60 -3.21 11.64 -1.31
C VAL A 60 -2.20 11.41 -0.19
N ASN A 61 -0.92 11.32 -0.56
CA ASN A 61 0.21 11.33 0.34
C ASN A 61 0.88 12.71 0.31
N PRO A 62 0.50 13.64 1.21
CA PRO A 62 1.01 15.02 1.16
C PRO A 62 2.52 15.10 1.40
N PHE A 63 3.13 14.05 1.96
CA PHE A 63 4.53 14.00 2.32
C PHE A 63 5.44 13.48 1.20
N GLU A 64 4.90 13.00 0.08
CA GLU A 64 5.68 12.53 -1.07
C GLU A 64 5.42 13.40 -2.31
N HIS A 65 6.48 14.01 -2.84
CA HIS A 65 6.51 14.73 -4.13
C HIS A 65 5.34 15.70 -4.37
N GLY A 66 4.93 16.44 -3.34
CA GLY A 66 3.86 17.44 -3.45
C GLY A 66 2.44 16.85 -3.52
N GLY A 67 2.22 15.62 -3.03
CA GLY A 67 0.90 15.01 -2.96
C GLY A 67 0.63 14.00 -4.07
N ILE A 68 1.38 12.90 -4.10
CA ILE A 68 1.11 11.76 -5.01
C ILE A 68 0.18 10.74 -4.34
N ALA A 69 -0.40 9.83 -5.13
CA ALA A 69 -1.23 8.76 -4.58
C ALA A 69 -0.38 7.71 -3.84
N ARG A 70 -0.86 7.28 -2.66
CA ARG A 70 -0.44 6.01 -2.06
C ARG A 70 -0.75 4.88 -3.04
N PRO A 71 0.17 3.91 -3.23
CA PRO A 71 -0.13 2.75 -4.06
C PRO A 71 -1.38 2.05 -3.53
N ALA A 72 -2.30 1.73 -4.43
CA ALA A 72 -3.57 1.12 -4.06
C ALA A 72 -4.17 0.34 -5.22
N ILE A 73 -5.04 -0.63 -4.89
CA ILE A 73 -5.84 -1.39 -5.85
C ILE A 73 -7.28 -1.35 -5.38
N PHE A 74 -8.18 -1.00 -6.29
CA PHE A 74 -9.62 -1.04 -6.08
C PHE A 74 -10.23 -1.93 -7.15
N ILE A 75 -11.22 -2.75 -6.76
CA ILE A 75 -12.08 -3.47 -7.72
C ILE A 75 -13.49 -2.91 -7.53
N ILE A 76 -14.05 -2.44 -8.63
CA ILE A 76 -15.38 -1.86 -8.71
C ILE A 76 -16.24 -2.85 -9.49
N ASN A 77 -17.36 -3.25 -8.91
CA ASN A 77 -18.30 -4.14 -9.57
C ASN A 77 -19.12 -3.39 -10.65
N PRO A 78 -19.87 -4.09 -11.52
CA PRO A 78 -20.69 -3.43 -12.55
C PRO A 78 -21.75 -2.46 -12.00
N GLY A 79 -22.17 -2.62 -10.74
CA GLY A 79 -23.07 -1.70 -10.04
C GLY A 79 -22.38 -0.45 -9.46
N GLY A 80 -21.10 -0.22 -9.76
CA GLY A 80 -20.34 0.95 -9.31
C GLY A 80 -19.88 0.89 -7.85
N LYS A 81 -20.03 -0.25 -7.17
CA LYS A 81 -19.62 -0.43 -5.77
C LYS A 81 -18.21 -1.00 -5.68
N ILE A 82 -17.41 -0.47 -4.76
CA ILE A 82 -16.09 -1.03 -4.43
C ILE A 82 -16.30 -2.35 -3.69
N CYS A 83 -15.93 -3.47 -4.32
CA CYS A 83 -16.01 -4.81 -3.74
C CYS A 83 -14.66 -5.29 -3.18
N TYR A 84 -13.55 -4.64 -3.53
CA TYR A 84 -12.22 -4.90 -2.98
C TYR A 84 -11.42 -3.60 -2.89
N ARG A 85 -10.63 -3.46 -1.81
CA ARG A 85 -9.72 -2.33 -1.62
C ARG A 85 -8.43 -2.79 -0.93
N SER A 86 -7.30 -2.47 -1.55
CA SER A 86 -6.00 -2.46 -0.87
C SER A 86 -5.37 -1.07 -0.93
N ILE A 87 -4.85 -0.60 0.20
CA ILE A 87 -4.02 0.61 0.31
C ILE A 87 -2.68 0.18 0.86
N ASP A 88 -1.66 0.36 0.04
CA ASP A 88 -0.35 -0.22 0.21
C ASP A 88 0.65 0.84 0.70
N GLY A 89 1.72 0.39 1.35
CA GLY A 89 2.87 1.24 1.64
C GLY A 89 3.78 1.32 0.42
N THR A 90 4.57 2.38 0.29
CA THR A 90 5.58 2.49 -0.78
C THR A 90 6.59 1.34 -0.78
N ALA A 91 6.85 0.73 0.39
CA ALA A 91 7.70 -0.46 0.55
C ALA A 91 6.95 -1.80 0.59
N GLN A 92 5.62 -1.81 0.77
CA GLN A 92 4.82 -3.02 0.95
C GLN A 92 3.57 -2.93 0.07
N ARG A 93 3.62 -3.61 -1.07
CA ARG A 93 2.49 -3.75 -2.00
C ARG A 93 1.79 -5.08 -1.80
N VAL A 94 0.49 -5.11 -2.07
CA VAL A 94 -0.26 -6.37 -2.14
C VAL A 94 0.25 -7.21 -3.30
N ASP A 95 0.45 -8.50 -3.02
CA ASP A 95 0.75 -9.51 -4.02
C ASP A 95 -0.46 -9.70 -4.93
N LEU A 96 -0.23 -9.58 -6.25
CA LEU A 96 -1.29 -9.63 -7.26
C LEU A 96 -2.05 -10.98 -7.22
N THR A 97 -1.45 -12.03 -6.67
CA THR A 97 -2.10 -13.31 -6.40
C THR A 97 -3.36 -13.17 -5.53
N HIS A 98 -3.35 -12.29 -4.52
CA HIS A 98 -4.54 -12.05 -3.70
C HIS A 98 -5.66 -11.37 -4.49
N VAL A 99 -5.29 -10.48 -5.41
CA VAL A 99 -6.23 -9.78 -6.30
C VAL A 99 -6.85 -10.78 -7.28
N LEU A 100 -6.05 -11.64 -7.91
CA LEU A 100 -6.56 -12.67 -8.83
C LEU A 100 -7.45 -13.69 -8.13
N ASN A 101 -7.09 -14.12 -6.92
CA ASN A 101 -7.93 -15.03 -6.13
C ASN A 101 -9.27 -14.38 -5.78
N PHE A 102 -9.27 -13.09 -5.44
CA PHE A 102 -10.51 -12.34 -5.24
C PHE A 102 -11.33 -12.24 -6.53
N LEU A 103 -10.72 -11.90 -7.67
CA LEU A 103 -11.41 -11.83 -8.97
C LEU A 103 -12.06 -13.17 -9.33
N LYS A 104 -11.35 -14.29 -9.13
CA LYS A 104 -11.88 -15.63 -9.33
C LYS A 104 -13.09 -15.91 -8.45
N ALA A 105 -12.98 -15.60 -7.15
CA ALA A 105 -14.08 -15.84 -6.20
C ALA A 105 -15.29 -14.94 -6.49
N HIS A 106 -15.06 -13.67 -6.81
CA HIS A 106 -16.11 -12.71 -7.16
C HIS A 106 -16.78 -13.05 -8.50
N TYR A 107 -16.04 -13.62 -9.47
CA TYR A 107 -16.62 -14.10 -10.72
C TYR A 107 -17.61 -15.26 -10.51
N VAL A 108 -17.37 -16.10 -9.50
CA VAL A 108 -18.28 -17.19 -9.11
C VAL A 108 -19.43 -16.67 -8.23
N ASN A 109 -19.15 -15.72 -7.34
CA ASN A 109 -20.11 -15.11 -6.43
C ASN A 109 -20.06 -13.57 -6.52
N PRO A 110 -20.93 -12.95 -7.34
CA PRO A 110 -20.95 -11.50 -7.55
C PRO A 110 -21.27 -10.66 -6.30
N ASP A 111 -21.87 -11.25 -5.27
CA ASP A 111 -22.19 -10.56 -4.02
C ASP A 111 -21.00 -10.54 -3.04
N LEU A 112 -19.91 -11.25 -3.37
CA LEU A 112 -18.71 -11.28 -2.55
C LEU A 112 -18.10 -9.87 -2.46
N THR A 113 -18.02 -9.37 -1.24
CA THR A 113 -17.32 -8.13 -0.91
C THR A 113 -16.21 -8.42 0.09
N ASN A 114 -15.00 -7.98 -0.21
CA ASN A 114 -13.91 -8.03 0.74
C ASN A 114 -13.89 -6.71 1.54
N LYS A 115 -14.35 -6.79 2.79
CA LYS A 115 -14.25 -5.69 3.76
C LYS A 115 -13.00 -5.77 4.62
N GLU A 116 -12.24 -6.86 4.56
CA GLU A 116 -11.05 -7.05 5.40
C GLU A 116 -9.83 -6.35 4.80
N LYS A 117 -9.01 -5.77 5.70
CA LYS A 117 -7.68 -5.28 5.33
C LYS A 117 -6.85 -6.50 4.95
N VAL A 118 -6.39 -6.57 3.69
CA VAL A 118 -5.50 -7.63 3.22
C VAL A 118 -4.33 -7.79 4.20
N ASP A 119 -4.15 -9.01 4.69
CA ASP A 119 -3.21 -9.30 5.76
C ASP A 119 -1.78 -8.99 5.30
N LYS A 120 -1.12 -8.06 5.99
CA LYS A 120 0.17 -7.53 5.58
C LYS A 120 1.27 -8.51 5.96
N LYS A 121 1.90 -9.18 4.99
CA LYS A 121 3.16 -9.87 5.24
C LYS A 121 4.26 -8.83 5.54
N TRP A 122 4.60 -8.70 6.81
CA TRP A 122 5.65 -7.80 7.29
C TRP A 122 7.02 -8.27 6.78
N ILE A 123 7.57 -7.56 5.78
CA ILE A 123 8.94 -7.78 5.31
C ILE A 123 9.88 -7.03 6.25
N VAL A 124 10.67 -7.75 7.03
CA VAL A 124 11.75 -7.19 7.84
C VAL A 124 12.91 -6.84 6.89
N PRO A 125 13.31 -5.57 6.74
CA PRO A 125 14.45 -5.21 5.89
C PRO A 125 15.74 -5.80 6.47
N SER A 126 16.65 -6.23 5.58
CA SER A 126 17.95 -6.77 5.99
C SER A 126 18.90 -5.64 6.46
N TRP A 127 19.93 -6.01 7.23
CA TRP A 127 20.94 -5.07 7.74
C TRP A 127 21.64 -4.25 6.65
N GLY A 128 21.83 -4.83 5.46
CA GLY A 128 22.43 -4.13 4.31
C GLY A 128 21.57 -2.99 3.78
N THR A 129 20.24 -3.18 3.72
CA THR A 129 19.28 -2.17 3.26
C THR A 129 19.18 -1.01 4.24
N THR A 130 19.24 -1.30 5.55
CA THR A 130 19.24 -0.28 6.61
C THR A 130 20.44 0.67 6.47
N ARG A 131 21.64 0.14 6.19
CA ARG A 131 22.84 0.96 6.01
C ARG A 131 22.78 1.86 4.77
N GLN A 132 22.19 1.38 3.67
CA GLN A 132 22.00 2.20 2.46
C GLN A 132 20.99 3.34 2.69
N ILE A 133 19.91 3.08 3.42
CA ILE A 133 18.91 4.10 3.77
C ILE A 133 19.56 5.20 4.61
N VAL A 134 20.33 4.84 5.64
CA VAL A 134 21.07 5.80 6.48
C VAL A 134 22.08 6.60 5.67
N LYS A 135 22.81 5.95 4.75
CA LYS A 135 23.77 6.63 3.87
C LYS A 135 23.08 7.65 2.96
N ASN A 136 21.93 7.31 2.38
CA ASN A 136 21.13 8.21 1.56
C ASN A 136 20.58 9.40 2.39
N MET A 137 20.23 9.17 3.66
CA MET A 137 19.72 10.19 4.58
C MET A 137 20.79 11.23 4.96
N ILE A 138 22.02 10.78 5.25
CA ILE A 138 23.15 11.67 5.58
C ILE A 138 23.57 12.51 4.36
N LEU A 139 23.54 11.92 3.17
CA LEU A 139 23.98 12.60 1.95
C LEU A 139 22.96 13.56 1.34
N ARG A 140 21.64 13.39 1.59
CA ARG A 140 20.58 14.15 0.90
C ARG A 140 19.73 15.09 1.78
N GLY A 141 19.98 15.17 3.09
CA GLY A 141 19.48 16.28 3.93
C GLY A 141 17.96 16.53 3.89
N ASN A 142 17.12 15.49 3.81
CA ASN A 142 15.67 15.65 3.79
C ASN A 142 15.09 15.63 5.23
N GLN A 143 14.75 16.80 5.78
CA GLN A 143 14.27 16.94 7.17
C GLN A 143 12.92 16.25 7.45
N ALA A 144 12.14 15.93 6.41
CA ALA A 144 10.84 15.24 6.56
C ALA A 144 10.96 13.83 7.18
N ASP A 145 12.10 13.16 6.99
CA ASP A 145 12.31 11.78 7.46
C ASP A 145 12.72 11.69 8.95
N TRP A 146 13.21 12.78 9.55
CA TRP A 146 13.68 12.78 10.94
C TRP A 146 12.56 12.47 11.94
N LYS A 147 11.33 12.93 11.68
CA LYS A 147 10.17 12.70 12.58
C LYS A 147 9.55 11.32 12.45
N HIS A 148 9.72 10.62 11.31
CA HIS A 148 9.15 9.27 11.11
C HIS A 148 10.13 8.14 11.48
N TYR A 149 11.44 8.34 11.36
CA TYR A 149 12.45 7.31 11.66
C TYR A 149 13.19 7.50 12.99
N GLY A 150 13.01 8.63 13.69
CA GLY A 150 13.55 8.82 15.05
C GLY A 150 13.07 7.80 16.10
N LEU A 151 12.10 6.94 15.75
CA LEU A 151 11.60 5.83 16.57
C LEU A 151 11.98 4.43 16.04
N PHE A 152 12.79 4.34 14.99
CA PHE A 152 13.22 3.08 14.39
C PHE A 152 14.76 2.98 14.47
N PRO A 153 15.34 2.20 15.42
CA PRO A 153 14.84 0.95 15.96
C PRO A 153 14.71 0.97 17.50
N LEU A 154 13.57 1.40 18.05
CA LEU A 154 13.24 1.14 19.46
C LEU A 154 12.00 0.24 19.64
N SER A 155 11.40 -0.27 18.55
CA SER A 155 10.22 -1.12 18.65
C SER A 155 10.41 -2.47 19.35
N PRO A 156 11.59 -3.15 19.38
CA PRO A 156 11.73 -4.33 20.22
C PRO A 156 11.83 -3.99 21.71
N ILE A 157 12.05 -2.71 22.08
CA ILE A 157 12.24 -2.28 23.48
C ILE A 157 10.93 -1.72 24.08
N ILE A 158 10.08 -1.08 23.28
CA ILE A 158 8.84 -0.44 23.77
C ILE A 158 7.74 -1.47 24.10
N ILE A 159 7.67 -2.58 23.37
CA ILE A 159 6.67 -3.65 23.58
C ILE A 159 6.88 -4.40 24.92
N PRO A 160 8.11 -4.81 25.32
CA PRO A 160 8.30 -5.46 26.62
C PRO A 160 8.06 -4.52 27.81
N LEU A 161 8.31 -3.21 27.69
CA LEU A 161 8.07 -2.23 28.78
C LEU A 161 6.58 -2.05 29.13
N LYS A 162 5.69 -2.00 28.13
CA LYS A 162 4.23 -1.93 28.37
C LYS A 162 3.69 -3.22 29.02
N LYS A 163 4.25 -4.38 28.68
CA LYS A 163 3.91 -5.67 29.33
C LYS A 163 4.42 -5.72 30.77
N LEU A 164 5.61 -5.17 31.05
CA LEU A 164 6.16 -5.11 32.41
C LEU A 164 5.35 -4.18 33.32
N LYS A 165 4.96 -2.99 32.84
CA LYS A 165 4.17 -2.02 33.61
C LYS A 165 2.80 -2.57 34.01
N ARG A 166 2.10 -3.24 33.08
CA ARG A 166 0.82 -3.93 33.36
C ARG A 166 0.97 -5.10 34.34
N LYS A 167 2.13 -5.77 34.37
CA LYS A 167 2.41 -6.87 35.30
C LYS A 167 2.71 -6.35 36.71
N MET A 168 3.33 -5.17 36.83
CA MET A 168 3.57 -4.51 38.13
C MET A 168 2.28 -3.88 38.72
N GLU A 169 1.44 -3.25 37.89
CA GLU A 169 0.13 -2.72 38.34
C GLU A 169 -0.84 -3.80 38.81
N LYS A 170 -0.80 -5.00 38.21
CA LYS A 170 -1.60 -6.15 38.67
C LYS A 170 -1.07 -6.76 39.96
N LYS A 171 0.24 -6.70 40.23
CA LYS A 171 0.85 -7.26 41.45
C LYS A 171 0.71 -6.34 42.67
N GLY A 172 0.56 -5.03 42.46
CA GLY A 172 0.32 -4.05 43.54
C GLY A 172 -1.14 -4.01 44.05
N LYS A 173 -2.12 -4.53 43.28
CA LYS A 173 -3.53 -4.55 43.67
C LYS A 173 -3.98 -5.80 44.43
N SER A 174 -3.11 -6.81 44.61
CA SER A 174 -3.45 -8.04 45.35
C SER A 174 -2.78 -8.13 46.73
N ALA A 175 -2.24 -7.03 47.27
CA ALA A 175 -1.47 -7.01 48.51
C ALA A 175 -2.06 -6.08 49.60
N ASN A 176 -3.38 -5.86 49.61
CA ASN A 176 -4.08 -5.31 50.77
C ASN A 176 -5.22 -6.25 51.18
N PRO A 177 -4.99 -7.20 52.09
CA PRO A 177 -6.03 -7.66 52.97
C PRO A 177 -6.16 -6.68 54.15
N SER A 178 -7.41 -6.39 54.50
CA SER A 178 -7.83 -5.67 55.70
C SER A 178 -7.28 -6.25 56.99
#